data_AF-A0A5B1ATT2-F1
#
_entry.id   AF-A0A5B1ATT2-F1
#
_cell.length_a   1.000
_cell.length_b   1.000
_cell.length_c   1.000
_cell.angle_alpha   90.00
_cell.angle_beta   90.00
_cell.angle_gamma   90.00
#
_symmetry.space_group_name_H-M   'P 1'
#
loop_
_entity.id
_entity.type
_entity.pdbx_description
1 polymer ?
#
loop_
_entity_poly.entity_id
_entity_poly.type
_entity_poly.pdbx_seq_one_letter_code
_entity_poly.pdbx_strand_id
1 'polypeptide(L)'
;MELTTGFGTPYDGNSLDNGSQHFTTLSEQLKSALPDASWVGSASEAYAGLGTALQNAAASMAELDTQLAALVKDQGEWVTRMRLGFGITKDILVACLLIEMLM
;
A
#
# COMPACT_ATOMS: atom_id res chain seq x y z
N MET A 1 -16.86 -13.53 -15.11
CA MET A 1 -16.08 -13.27 -13.88
C MET A 1 -14.69 -12.72 -14.20
N GLU A 2 -13.96 -13.22 -15.21
CA GLU A 2 -12.66 -12.61 -15.58
C GLU A 2 -12.76 -11.10 -15.87
N LEU A 3 -13.81 -10.68 -16.59
CA LEU A 3 -14.09 -9.27 -16.91
C LEU A 3 -14.39 -8.38 -15.68
N THR A 4 -14.67 -8.96 -14.52
CA THR A 4 -14.90 -8.17 -13.28
C THR A 4 -13.60 -7.91 -12.52
N THR A 5 -12.46 -8.40 -13.02
CA THR A 5 -11.15 -8.23 -12.36
C THR A 5 -10.37 -7.01 -12.87
N GLY A 6 -11.01 -6.15 -13.67
CA GLY A 6 -10.36 -4.99 -14.30
C GLY A 6 -9.48 -5.36 -15.51
N PHE A 7 -8.75 -4.37 -16.04
CA PHE A 7 -7.85 -4.52 -17.20
C PHE A 7 -6.43 -4.06 -16.86
N GLY A 8 -5.43 -4.61 -17.54
CA GLY A 8 -4.02 -4.24 -17.35
C GLY A 8 -3.38 -4.88 -16.11
N THR A 9 -2.13 -4.50 -15.83
CA THR A 9 -1.39 -4.98 -14.65
C THR A 9 -2.02 -4.43 -13.39
N PRO A 10 -2.37 -5.28 -12.40
CA PRO A 10 -2.85 -4.79 -11.11
C PRO A 10 -1.85 -3.84 -10.47
N TYR A 11 -2.37 -2.81 -9.80
CA TYR A 11 -1.53 -1.86 -9.08
C TYR A 11 -0.79 -2.56 -7.93
N ASP A 12 0.49 -2.21 -7.74
CA ASP A 12 1.42 -2.90 -6.83
C ASP A 12 1.58 -2.20 -5.47
N GLY A 13 0.96 -1.03 -5.27
CA GLY A 13 1.05 -0.28 -4.02
C GLY A 13 2.23 0.70 -3.92
N ASN A 14 3.03 0.91 -4.97
CA ASN A 14 4.27 1.70 -4.89
C ASN A 14 4.12 3.14 -4.35
N SER A 15 2.99 3.80 -4.56
CA SER A 15 2.71 5.15 -4.06
C SER A 15 2.54 5.18 -2.54
N LEU A 16 2.08 4.07 -1.96
CA LEU A 16 1.91 3.92 -0.52
C LEU A 16 3.27 3.73 0.14
N ASP A 17 4.17 2.95 -0.46
CA ASP A 17 5.57 2.87 -0.01
C ASP A 17 6.26 4.24 -0.04
N ASN A 18 6.03 5.02 -1.10
CA ASN A 18 6.53 6.40 -1.16
C ASN A 18 5.90 7.29 -0.08
N GLY A 19 4.60 7.15 0.18
CA GLY A 19 3.89 7.83 1.28
C GLY A 19 4.50 7.53 2.64
N SER A 20 4.79 6.25 2.91
CA SER A 20 5.46 5.79 4.13
C SER A 20 6.84 6.44 4.33
N GLN A 21 7.62 6.58 3.27
CA GLN A 21 8.91 7.29 3.32
C GLN A 21 8.74 8.78 3.65
N HIS A 22 7.72 9.43 3.09
CA HIS A 22 7.42 10.84 3.42
C HIS A 22 7.02 11.01 4.89
N PHE A 23 6.20 10.11 5.43
CA PHE A 23 5.84 10.14 6.85
C PHE A 23 7.04 9.84 7.77
N THR A 24 7.91 8.93 7.37
CA THR A 24 9.17 8.66 8.09
C THR A 24 10.05 9.92 8.12
N THR A 25 10.21 10.58 6.98
CA THR A 25 10.96 11.84 6.88
C THR A 25 10.33 12.95 7.74
N LEU A 26 9.01 13.08 7.73
CA LEU A 26 8.28 14.04 8.55
C LEU A 26 8.51 13.78 10.05
N SER A 27 8.47 12.52 10.48
CA SER A 27 8.73 12.10 11.86
C SER A 27 10.14 12.50 12.34
N GLU A 28 11.15 12.36 11.47
CA GLU A 28 12.52 12.78 11.74
C GLU A 28 12.67 14.30 11.81
N GLN A 29 12.02 15.03 10.89
CA GLN A 29 12.01 16.49 10.90
C GLN A 29 11.36 17.05 12.18
N LEU A 30 10.22 16.48 12.59
CA LEU A 30 9.56 16.84 13.84
C LEU A 30 10.45 16.57 15.06
N LYS A 31 11.23 15.49 15.04
CA LYS A 31 12.22 15.20 16.09
C LYS A 31 13.28 16.29 16.19
N SER A 32 13.77 16.75 15.03
CA SER A 32 14.81 17.78 14.96
C SER A 32 14.30 19.17 15.36
N ALA A 33 13.00 19.40 15.24
CA ALA A 33 12.35 20.66 15.61
C ALA A 33 11.97 20.73 17.10
N LEU A 34 12.20 19.68 17.89
CA LEU A 34 11.91 19.70 19.32
C LEU A 34 12.72 20.79 20.04
N PRO A 35 12.18 21.39 21.11
CA PRO A 35 12.87 22.42 21.88
C PRO A 35 14.21 21.90 22.43
N ASP A 36 15.25 22.72 22.34
CA ASP A 36 16.55 22.44 22.94
C ASP A 36 16.63 23.00 24.38
N ALA A 37 17.79 22.83 25.03
CA ALA A 37 18.01 23.31 26.39
C ALA A 37 17.94 24.84 26.55
N SER A 38 17.92 25.60 25.45
CA SER A 38 17.82 27.06 25.47
C SER A 38 16.37 27.56 25.64
N TRP A 39 15.39 26.73 25.29
CA TRP A 39 13.97 27.07 25.40
C TRP A 39 13.27 26.27 26.51
N VAL A 40 13.01 26.93 27.63
CA VAL A 40 12.42 26.32 28.84
C VAL A 40 11.10 26.99 29.24
N GLY A 41 10.29 26.27 30.01
CA GLY A 41 9.00 26.73 30.53
C GLY A 41 7.81 26.04 29.86
N SER A 42 6.61 26.36 30.34
CA SER A 42 5.36 25.68 29.96
C SER A 42 5.05 25.69 28.46
N ALA A 43 5.45 26.75 27.75
CA ALA A 43 5.29 26.83 26.29
C ALA A 43 6.19 25.83 25.55
N SER A 44 7.42 25.64 26.03
CA SER A 44 8.36 24.66 25.48
C SER A 44 7.87 23.23 25.71
N GLU A 45 7.38 22.93 26.92
CA GLU A 45 6.79 21.64 27.27
C GLU A 45 5.56 21.31 26.40
N ALA A 46 4.65 22.28 26.21
CA ALA A 46 3.47 22.10 25.36
C ALA A 46 3.85 21.85 23.89
N TYR A 47 4.84 22.57 23.38
CA TYR A 47 5.35 22.38 22.02
C TYR A 47 6.02 21.01 21.86
N ALA A 48 6.85 20.59 22.82
CA ALA A 48 7.47 19.26 22.82
C ALA A 48 6.42 18.14 22.85
N GLY A 49 5.35 18.32 23.64
CA GLY A 49 4.21 17.40 23.67
C GLY A 49 3.50 17.30 22.32
N LEU A 50 3.23 18.43 21.66
CA LEU A 50 2.64 18.45 20.33
C LEU A 50 3.56 17.80 19.28
N GLY A 51 4.86 18.11 19.31
CA GLY A 51 5.85 17.52 18.41
C GLY A 51 5.92 16.00 18.56
N THR A 52 5.87 15.50 19.79
CA THR A 52 5.83 14.06 20.07
C THR A 52 4.54 13.41 19.57
N ALA A 53 3.39 14.07 19.74
CA ALA A 53 2.11 13.57 19.23
C ALA A 53 2.10 13.49 17.69
N LEU A 54 2.60 14.52 17.01
CA LEU A 54 2.75 14.55 15.55
C LEU A 54 3.74 13.48 15.06
N GLN A 55 4.83 13.27 15.78
CA GLN A 55 5.80 12.21 15.47
C GLN A 55 5.15 10.83 15.53
N ASN A 56 4.41 10.53 16.60
CA ASN A 56 3.71 9.26 16.77
C ASN A 56 2.64 9.05 15.68
N ALA A 57 1.92 10.11 15.31
CA ALA A 57 0.95 10.06 14.22
C ALA A 57 1.64 9.76 12.89
N ALA A 58 2.74 10.45 12.56
CA ALA A 58 3.51 10.20 11.34
C ALA A 58 4.05 8.77 11.28
N ALA A 59 4.63 8.26 12.37
CA ALA A 59 5.09 6.87 12.45
C ALA A 59 3.95 5.86 12.23
N SER A 60 2.77 6.13 12.80
CA SER A 60 1.60 5.27 12.62
C SER A 60 1.09 5.28 11.18
N MET A 61 1.11 6.44 10.51
CA MET A 61 0.73 6.56 9.10
C MET A 61 1.73 5.84 8.18
N ALA A 62 3.04 5.92 8.46
CA ALA A 62 4.04 5.19 7.71
C ALA A 62 3.83 3.66 7.78
N GLU A 63 3.54 3.16 8.98
CA GLU A 63 3.23 1.75 9.20
C GLU A 63 1.96 1.32 8.45
N LEU A 64 0.89 2.11 8.53
CA LEU A 64 -0.37 1.83 7.82
C LEU A 64 -0.19 1.83 6.30
N ASP A 65 0.56 2.79 5.76
CA ASP A 65 0.87 2.85 4.32
C ASP A 65 1.63 1.59 3.87
N THR A 66 2.58 1.12 4.68
CA THR A 66 3.33 -0.11 4.42
C THR A 66 2.42 -1.35 4.43
N GLN A 67 1.53 -1.45 5.43
CA GLN A 67 0.56 -2.56 5.51
C GLN A 67 -0.45 -2.53 4.35
N LEU A 68 -0.90 -1.34 3.96
CA LEU A 68 -1.82 -1.18 2.84
C LEU A 68 -1.14 -1.52 1.52
N ALA A 69 0.12 -1.12 1.32
CA ALA A 69 0.92 -1.51 0.15
C ALA A 69 1.00 -3.04 0.02
N ALA A 70 1.29 -3.73 1.13
CA ALA A 70 1.33 -5.19 1.16
C ALA A 70 -0.03 -5.83 0.81
N LEU A 71 -1.13 -5.29 1.35
CA LEU A 71 -2.48 -5.76 1.06
C LEU A 71 -2.86 -5.55 -0.41
N VAL A 72 -2.59 -4.38 -0.96
CA VAL A 72 -2.86 -4.06 -2.37
C VAL A 72 -2.07 -4.97 -3.29
N LYS A 73 -0.79 -5.23 -2.96
CA LYS A 73 0.04 -6.19 -3.69
C LYS A 73 -0.56 -7.59 -3.68
N ASP A 74 -0.96 -8.10 -2.51
CA ASP A 74 -1.58 -9.44 -2.41
C ASP A 74 -2.87 -9.50 -3.24
N GLN A 75 -3.73 -8.48 -3.16
CA GLN A 75 -4.93 -8.38 -3.99
C GLN A 75 -4.61 -8.40 -5.50
N GLY A 76 -3.57 -7.69 -5.92
CA GLY A 76 -3.10 -7.70 -7.31
C GLY A 76 -2.60 -9.08 -7.76
N GLU A 77 -1.92 -9.82 -6.89
CA GLU A 77 -1.53 -11.20 -7.17
C GLU A 77 -2.74 -12.13 -7.27
N TRP A 78 -3.73 -12.00 -6.40
CA TRP A 78 -4.98 -12.78 -6.47
C TRP A 78 -5.74 -12.53 -7.78
N VAL A 79 -5.82 -11.28 -8.23
CA VAL A 79 -6.40 -10.94 -9.53
C VAL A 79 -5.64 -11.63 -10.66
N THR A 80 -4.31 -11.61 -10.63
CA THR A 80 -3.46 -12.29 -11.62
C THR A 80 -3.70 -13.80 -11.63
N ARG A 81 -3.74 -14.43 -10.45
CA ARG A 81 -4.01 -15.87 -10.30
C ARG A 81 -5.40 -16.25 -10.83
N MET A 82 -6.41 -15.45 -10.54
CA MET A 82 -7.78 -15.66 -11.01
C MET A 82 -7.86 -15.58 -12.54
N ARG A 83 -7.26 -14.56 -13.16
CA ARG A 83 -7.21 -14.41 -14.62
C ARG A 83 -6.52 -15.60 -15.29
N LEU A 84 -5.39 -16.07 -14.73
CA LEU A 84 -4.68 -17.25 -15.25
C LEU A 84 -5.56 -18.51 -15.20
N GLY A 85 -6.22 -18.77 -14.06
CA GLY A 85 -7.09 -19.94 -13.91
C GLY A 85 -8.28 -19.95 -14.88
N PHE A 86 -8.93 -18.79 -15.06
CA PHE A 86 -10.01 -18.66 -16.04
C PHE A 86 -9.52 -18.76 -17.48
N GLY A 87 -8.36 -18.17 -17.80
CA GLY A 87 -7.74 -18.27 -19.12
C GLY A 87 -7.47 -19.72 -19.53
N ILE A 88 -6.79 -20.48 -18.67
CA ILE A 88 -6.52 -21.92 -18.91
C ILE A 88 -7.81 -22.70 -19.11
N THR A 89 -8.81 -22.48 -18.24
CA THR A 89 -10.10 -23.17 -18.34
C THR A 89 -10.80 -22.84 -19.66
N LYS A 90 -10.75 -21.58 -20.08
CA LYS A 90 -11.33 -21.14 -21.35
C LYS A 90 -10.64 -21.80 -22.54
N ASP A 91 -9.31 -21.86 -22.54
CA ASP A 91 -8.53 -22.45 -23.64
C ASP A 91 -8.81 -23.95 -23.80
N ILE A 92 -8.94 -24.68 -22.68
CA ILE A 92 -9.33 -26.10 -22.69
C ILE A 92 -10.73 -26.27 -23.26
N LEU A 93 -11.71 -25.48 -22.82
CA LEU A 93 -13.09 -25.57 -23.30
C LEU A 93 -13.18 -25.24 -24.81
N VAL A 94 -12.42 -24.26 -25.29
CA VAL A 94 -12.35 -23.93 -26.71
C VAL A 94 -11.77 -25.09 -27.52
N ALA A 95 -10.70 -25.75 -27.03
CA ALA A 95 -10.13 -26.92 -27.68
C ALA A 95 -11.13 -28.08 -27.78
N CYS A 96 -11.86 -28.38 -26.69
CA CYS A 96 -12.91 -29.39 -26.69
C CYS A 96 -14.01 -29.07 -27.71
N LEU A 97 -14.49 -27.83 -27.76
CA LEU A 97 -15.51 -27.39 -28.72
C LEU A 97 -15.05 -27.55 -30.17
N LEU A 98 -13.79 -27.20 -30.47
CA LEU A 98 -13.23 -27.35 -31.81
C LEU A 98 -13.16 -28.82 -32.23
N ILE A 99 -12.78 -29.72 -31.32
CA ILE A 99 -12.79 -31.17 -31.56
C ILE A 99 -14.21 -31.64 -31.86
N GLU A 100 -15.20 -31.24 -31.05
CA GLU A 100 -16.60 -31.61 -31.23
C GLU A 100 -17.16 -31.14 -32.58
N MET A 101 -16.79 -29.94 -33.06
CA MET A 101 -17.22 -29.45 -34.37
C MET A 101 -16.53 -30.13 -35.57
N LEU A 102 -15.42 -30.83 -35.34
CA LEU A 102 -14.64 -31.52 -36.38
C LEU A 102 -14.96 -33.03 -36.47
N MET A 103 -15.66 -33.59 -35.48
CA MET A 103 -16.20 -34.96 -35.51
C MET A 103 -17.57 -35.01 -36.17
#